data_AF-A0A843R1N6-F1
#
_entry.id   AF-A0A843R1N6-F1
#
_cell.length_a   1.000
_cell.length_b   1.000
_cell.length_c   1.000
_cell.angle_alpha   90.00
_cell.angle_beta   90.00
_cell.angle_gamma   90.00
#
_symmetry.space_group_name_H-M   'P 1'
#
loop_
_entity.id
_entity.type
_entity.pdbx_description
1 polymer ?
#
loop_
_entity_poly.entity_id
_entity_poly.type
_entity_poly.pdbx_seq_one_letter_code
_entity_poly.pdbx_strand_id
1 'polypeptide(L)'
;SQVQSYDGLCGHLAIVMIAYNLLAWQERQNEDDRTIGDLFFIMNEAMPDIELSQALVWLLNSLKAIINHELYARRTQIIQMMNQFFAFLPKRLVSLLTAS
;
A
#
# COMPACT_ATOMS: atom_id res chain seq x y z
N SER A 1 -36.81 -10.15 15.13
CA SER A 1 -35.68 -10.35 14.20
C SER A 1 -34.67 -9.22 14.40
N GLN A 2 -33.66 -9.41 15.25
CA GLN A 2 -32.60 -8.40 15.45
C GLN A 2 -31.85 -8.07 14.14
N VAL A 3 -31.78 -9.04 13.21
CA VAL A 3 -31.20 -8.87 11.87
C VAL A 3 -31.92 -7.79 11.04
N GLN A 4 -33.26 -7.75 11.03
CA GLN A 4 -34.02 -6.72 10.29
C GLN A 4 -33.82 -5.30 10.84
N SER A 5 -33.58 -5.18 12.15
CA SER A 5 -33.26 -3.89 12.79
C SER A 5 -31.85 -3.42 12.41
N TYR A 6 -30.89 -4.36 12.36
CA TYR A 6 -29.51 -4.09 11.94
C TYR A 6 -29.43 -3.68 10.47
N ASP A 7 -30.16 -4.37 9.58
CA ASP A 7 -30.23 -4.02 8.16
C ASP A 7 -30.83 -2.63 7.94
N GLY A 8 -31.84 -2.25 8.73
CA GLY A 8 -32.42 -0.90 8.72
C GLY A 8 -31.42 0.19 9.15
N LEU A 9 -30.61 -0.08 10.18
CA LEU A 9 -29.55 0.82 10.63
C LEU A 9 -28.43 0.94 9.58
N CYS A 10 -28.03 -0.18 8.97
CA CYS A 10 -27.06 -0.22 7.89
C CYS A 10 -27.55 0.58 6.67
N GLY A 11 -28.83 0.40 6.30
CA GLY A 11 -29.47 1.17 5.22
C GLY A 11 -29.51 2.67 5.51
N HIS A 12 -29.86 3.07 6.73
CA HIS A 12 -29.83 4.47 7.14
C HIS A 12 -28.42 5.07 7.05
N LEU A 13 -27.43 4.36 7.59
CA LEU A 13 -26.02 4.78 7.54
C LEU A 13 -25.53 4.91 6.08
N ALA A 14 -25.88 3.97 5.22
CA ALA A 14 -25.53 4.01 3.81
C ALA A 14 -26.13 5.23 3.11
N ILE A 15 -27.40 5.54 3.35
CA ILE A 15 -28.08 6.72 2.79
C ILE A 15 -27.41 8.02 3.26
N VAL A 16 -27.13 8.11 4.57
CA VAL A 16 -26.45 9.28 5.14
C VAL A 16 -25.06 9.45 4.53
N MET A 17 -24.29 8.37 4.40
CA MET A 17 -22.96 8.41 3.79
C MET A 17 -23.00 8.83 2.32
N ILE A 18 -23.99 8.35 1.56
CA ILE A 18 -24.18 8.75 0.16
C ILE A 18 -24.52 10.24 0.07
N ALA A 19 -25.38 10.77 0.95
CA ALA A 19 -25.73 12.17 0.97
C ALA A 19 -24.51 13.07 1.26
N TYR A 20 -23.68 12.70 2.24
CA TYR A 20 -22.44 13.43 2.51
C TYR A 20 -21.43 13.35 1.36
N ASN A 21 -21.28 12.18 0.73
CA ASN A 21 -20.42 12.05 -0.45
C ASN A 21 -20.87 12.93 -1.61
N LEU A 22 -22.19 13.05 -1.83
CA LEU A 22 -22.74 13.91 -2.88
C LEU A 22 -22.49 15.39 -2.55
N LEU A 23 -22.71 15.82 -1.31
CA LEU A 23 -22.45 17.19 -0.87
C LEU A 23 -20.97 17.55 -1.00
N ALA A 24 -20.07 16.68 -0.55
CA ALA A 24 -18.63 16.88 -0.69
C ALA A 24 -18.18 16.90 -2.16
N TRP A 25 -18.84 16.11 -3.03
CA TRP A 25 -18.59 16.16 -4.47
C TRP A 25 -19.07 17.49 -5.08
N GLN A 26 -20.25 17.98 -4.71
CA GLN A 26 -20.76 19.26 -5.17
C GLN A 26 -19.90 20.45 -4.69
N GLU A 27 -19.48 20.44 -3.43
CA GLU A 27 -18.58 21.44 -2.86
C GLU A 27 -17.26 21.49 -3.62
N ARG A 28 -16.66 20.32 -3.92
CA ARG A 28 -15.45 20.25 -4.76
C ARG A 28 -15.67 20.80 -6.15
N GLN A 29 -16.76 20.44 -6.83
CA GLN A 29 -17.05 20.97 -8.16
C GLN A 29 -17.26 22.49 -8.18
N ASN A 30 -17.58 23.10 -7.03
CA ASN A 30 -17.81 24.53 -6.91
C ASN A 30 -16.57 25.32 -6.44
N GLU A 31 -15.68 24.70 -5.67
CA GLU A 31 -14.49 25.36 -5.11
C GLU A 31 -13.16 24.94 -5.76
N ASP A 32 -13.12 23.77 -6.41
CA ASP A 32 -11.91 23.19 -7.00
C ASP A 32 -12.14 22.84 -8.47
N ASP A 33 -11.47 23.59 -9.37
CA ASP A 33 -11.53 23.35 -10.83
C ASP A 33 -10.84 22.04 -11.25
N ARG A 34 -10.07 21.41 -10.36
CA ARG A 34 -9.35 20.16 -10.67
C ARG A 34 -10.32 19.01 -10.75
N THR A 35 -10.24 18.28 -11.86
CA THR A 35 -11.02 17.06 -12.02
C THR A 35 -10.52 15.98 -11.06
N ILE A 36 -11.35 14.97 -10.81
CA ILE A 36 -10.90 13.76 -10.10
C ILE A 36 -9.68 13.13 -10.79
N GLY A 37 -9.61 13.20 -12.12
CA GLY A 37 -8.45 12.76 -12.89
C GLY A 37 -7.18 13.54 -12.56
N ASP A 38 -7.28 14.86 -12.42
CA ASP A 38 -6.16 15.72 -12.01
C ASP A 38 -5.70 15.42 -10.58
N LEU A 39 -6.64 15.14 -9.66
CA LEU A 39 -6.28 14.68 -8.32
C LEU A 39 -5.53 13.35 -8.35
N PHE A 40 -5.99 12.38 -9.13
CA PHE A 40 -5.28 11.10 -9.30
C PHE A 40 -3.89 11.29 -9.92
N PHE A 41 -3.76 12.18 -10.90
CA PHE A 41 -2.49 12.52 -11.52
C PHE A 41 -1.51 13.16 -10.52
N ILE A 42 -1.97 14.15 -9.74
CA ILE A 42 -1.16 14.82 -8.70
C ILE A 42 -0.79 13.85 -7.58
N MET A 43 -1.73 12.98 -7.16
CA MET A 43 -1.44 11.95 -6.16
C MET A 43 -0.46 10.90 -6.69
N ASN A 44 -0.48 10.61 -7.98
CA ASN A 44 0.51 9.77 -8.65
C ASN A 44 1.88 10.45 -8.70
N GLU A 45 1.97 11.78 -8.87
CA GLU A 45 3.25 12.50 -8.72
C GLU A 45 3.74 12.54 -7.26
N ALA A 46 2.82 12.60 -6.29
CA ALA A 46 3.14 12.59 -4.87
C ALA A 46 3.65 11.24 -4.36
N MET A 47 3.33 10.15 -5.08
CA MET A 47 3.96 8.85 -4.90
C MET A 47 5.13 8.77 -5.88
N PRO A 48 6.39 8.96 -5.47
CA PRO A 48 7.49 8.81 -6.40
C PRO A 48 7.37 7.44 -7.08
N ASP A 49 7.53 7.41 -8.41
CA ASP A 49 7.67 6.16 -9.17
C ASP A 49 8.91 5.45 -8.64
N ILE A 50 8.74 4.69 -7.56
CA ILE A 50 9.79 3.87 -7.01
C ILE A 50 9.90 2.72 -8.00
N GLU A 51 11.00 2.70 -8.75
CA GLU A 51 11.32 1.55 -9.58
C GLU A 51 11.21 0.28 -8.75
N LEU A 52 10.56 -0.75 -9.29
CA LEU A 52 10.35 -2.03 -8.59
C LEU A 52 11.64 -2.56 -7.94
N SER A 53 12.79 -2.31 -8.57
CA SER A 53 14.15 -2.53 -8.05
C SER A 53 14.39 -1.82 -6.72
N GLN A 54 14.19 -0.50 -6.65
CA GLN A 54 14.36 0.30 -5.44
C GLN A 54 13.39 -0.11 -4.33
N ALA A 55 12.12 -0.39 -4.67
CA ALA A 55 11.13 -0.87 -3.69
C ALA A 55 11.58 -2.20 -3.06
N LEU A 56 12.07 -3.12 -3.88
CA LEU A 56 12.61 -4.41 -3.43
C LEU A 56 13.87 -4.23 -2.56
N VAL A 57 14.80 -3.35 -2.95
CA VAL A 57 15.99 -3.04 -2.13
C VAL A 57 15.58 -2.51 -0.76
N TRP A 58 14.62 -1.59 -0.73
CA TRP A 58 14.14 -0.99 0.52
C TRP A 58 13.46 -2.02 1.42
N LEU A 59 12.60 -2.86 0.85
CA LEU A 59 11.96 -3.98 1.56
C LEU A 59 13.00 -4.93 2.17
N LEU A 60 14.00 -5.34 1.40
CA LEU A 60 15.05 -6.25 1.86
C LEU A 60 15.90 -5.64 2.97
N ASN A 61 16.19 -4.34 2.90
CA ASN A 61 16.95 -3.63 3.92
C ASN A 61 16.15 -3.46 5.22
N SER A 62 14.86 -3.13 5.13
CA SER A 62 13.98 -3.08 6.31
C SER A 62 13.85 -4.45 6.97
N LEU A 63 13.72 -5.52 6.18
CA LEU A 63 13.68 -6.88 6.70
C LEU A 63 14.98 -7.22 7.46
N LYS A 64 16.15 -6.90 6.89
CA LYS A 64 17.46 -7.07 7.55
C LYS A 64 17.56 -6.30 8.86
N ALA A 65 17.07 -5.06 8.90
CA ALA A 65 17.09 -4.24 10.12
C ALA A 65 16.26 -4.88 11.24
N ILE A 66 15.05 -5.35 10.93
CA ILE A 66 14.18 -6.07 11.89
C ILE A 66 14.86 -7.34 12.40
N ILE A 67 15.48 -8.12 11.51
CA ILE A 67 16.20 -9.36 11.88
C ILE A 67 17.36 -9.06 12.83
N ASN A 68 18.10 -7.97 12.59
CA ASN A 68 19.22 -7.58 13.43
C ASN A 68 18.79 -7.09 14.80
N HIS A 69 17.57 -6.56 14.94
CA HIS A 69 17.09 -5.95 16.17
C HIS A 69 16.36 -6.93 17.10
N GLU A 70 15.72 -7.99 16.58
CA GLU A 70 14.74 -8.76 17.37
C GLU A 70 15.06 -10.25 17.63
N LEU A 71 15.95 -10.92 16.89
CA LEU A 71 16.04 -12.40 17.01
C LEU A 71 17.46 -12.98 16.85
N TYR A 72 18.19 -13.10 17.97
CA TYR A 72 19.45 -13.85 18.03
C TYR A 72 19.28 -15.37 17.81
N ALA A 73 18.09 -15.94 18.09
CA ALA A 73 17.87 -17.40 18.03
C ALA A 73 17.44 -17.94 16.65
N ARG A 74 16.94 -17.10 15.72
CA ARG A 74 16.43 -17.55 14.39
C ARG A 74 17.17 -16.93 13.20
N ARG A 75 18.22 -16.15 13.45
CA ARG A 75 18.97 -15.41 12.43
C ARG A 75 19.41 -16.30 11.25
N THR A 76 19.91 -17.50 11.54
CA THR A 76 20.35 -18.49 10.54
C THR A 76 19.21 -18.99 9.66
N GLN A 77 18.03 -19.28 10.22
CA GLN A 77 16.85 -19.72 9.46
C GLN A 77 16.33 -18.61 8.54
N ILE A 78 16.34 -17.36 9.01
CA ILE A 78 15.89 -16.22 8.21
C ILE A 78 16.86 -15.91 7.07
N ILE A 79 18.17 -15.98 7.33
CA ILE A 79 19.19 -15.85 6.27
C ILE A 79 19.03 -16.95 5.21
N GLN A 80 18.77 -18.19 5.62
CA GLN A 80 18.50 -19.29 4.68
C GLN A 80 17.25 -19.03 3.83
N MET A 81 16.17 -18.54 4.44
CA MET A 81 14.94 -18.19 3.72
C MET A 81 15.19 -17.04 2.71
N MET A 82 15.97 -16.02 3.10
CA MET A 82 16.35 -14.94 2.20
C MET A 82 17.18 -15.44 1.00
N ASN A 83 18.15 -16.31 1.25
CA ASN A 83 18.96 -16.89 0.18
C ASN A 83 18.13 -17.75 -0.78
N GLN A 84 17.17 -18.52 -0.25
CA GLN A 84 16.23 -19.27 -1.09
C GLN A 84 15.35 -18.33 -1.92
N PHE A 85 14.83 -17.25 -1.32
CA PHE A 85 14.08 -16.23 -2.04
C PHE A 85 14.89 -15.68 -3.22
N PHE A 86 16.15 -15.25 -2.99
CA PHE A 86 17.05 -14.79 -4.06
C PHE A 86 17.28 -15.83 -5.18
N ALA A 87 17.31 -17.12 -4.85
CA ALA A 87 17.46 -18.18 -5.84
C ALA A 87 16.22 -18.34 -6.76
N PHE A 88 15.03 -17.92 -6.31
CA PHE A 88 13.82 -17.93 -7.11
C PHE A 88 13.62 -16.66 -7.96
N LEU A 89 14.40 -15.60 -7.73
CA LEU A 89 14.31 -14.40 -8.55
C LEU A 89 14.99 -14.58 -9.92
N PRO A 90 14.45 -13.96 -10.99
CA PRO A 90 15.13 -13.88 -12.27
C PRO A 90 16.51 -13.23 -12.14
N LYS A 91 17.52 -13.77 -12.84
CA LYS A 91 18.92 -13.31 -12.77
C LYS A 91 19.08 -11.79 -12.97
N ARG A 92 18.29 -11.20 -13.86
CA ARG A 92 18.29 -9.76 -14.14
C ARG A 92 17.83 -8.93 -12.93
N LEU A 93 16.84 -9.43 -12.18
CA LEU A 93 16.41 -8.78 -10.94
C LEU A 93 17.47 -8.92 -9.85
N VAL A 94 18.06 -10.12 -9.70
CA VAL A 94 19.14 -10.33 -8.72
C VAL A 94 20.30 -9.37 -8.96
N SER A 95 20.76 -9.21 -10.20
CA SER A 95 21.85 -8.28 -10.52
C SER A 95 21.54 -6.82 -10.18
N LEU A 96 20.28 -6.40 -10.33
CA LEU A 96 19.83 -5.04 -9.99
C LEU A 96 19.81 -4.84 -8.47
N LEU A 97 19.37 -5.85 -7.72
CA LEU A 97 19.28 -5.80 -6.25
C LEU A 97 20.64 -5.91 -5.54
N THR A 98 21.66 -6.47 -6.21
CA THR A 98 23.01 -6.62 -5.66
C THR A 98 23.98 -5.50 -6.05
N ALA A 99 23.63 -4.70 -7.07
CA ALA A 99 24.48 -3.61 -7.58
C ALA A 99 24.18 -2.24 -6.93
N SER A 100 23.03 -2.11 -6.25
CA SER A 100 22.63 -0.97 -5.42
C SER A 100 23.10 -1.12 -3.98
#